data_AF-A0A969MCV8-F1
#
_entry.id   AF-A0A969MCV8-F1
#
_cell.length_a   1.000
_cell.length_b   1.000
_cell.length_c   1.000
_cell.angle_alpha   90.00
_cell.angle_beta   90.00
_cell.angle_gamma   90.00
#
_symmetry.space_group_name_H-M   'P 1'
#
loop_
_entity.id
_entity.type
_entity.pdbx_description
1 polymer ?
#
loop_
_entity_poly.entity_id
_entity_poly.type
_entity_poly.pdbx_seq_one_letter_code
_entity_poly.pdbx_strand_id
1 'polypeptide(L)'
;MKQVHLLKLTTIVLVSLGSIGVIGGGFFLTQAFSNKKEVELVTNDSNYPDIRHHIWSNQTQVKHFPAVVPSFARDVQVIYYPGSPEYGRIFQLRMKLPENQIKKALNEYRNIAKYKYQGGDTNDHANQENGVPTTFLYTSDLQPETFPTTYEILVLNANNRGTTDFPWNHGDSYGVAVDKMASEIVYWAEEW
;
A
#
# COMPACT_ATOMS: atom_id res chain seq x y z
N MET A 1 68.56 -9.93 13.51
CA MET A 1 67.66 -10.66 12.58
C MET A 1 66.58 -11.47 13.33
N LYS A 2 65.72 -10.82 14.14
CA LYS A 2 64.56 -11.48 14.80
C LYS A 2 63.30 -10.60 14.89
N GLN A 3 63.38 -9.29 14.63
CA GLN A 3 62.24 -8.36 14.75
C GLN A 3 61.48 -8.08 13.44
N VAL A 4 62.09 -8.26 12.26
CA VAL A 4 61.46 -7.90 10.97
C VAL A 4 60.47 -8.98 10.47
N HIS A 5 60.61 -10.23 10.94
CA HIS A 5 59.66 -11.31 10.63
C HIS A 5 58.42 -11.30 11.53
N LEU A 6 58.52 -10.71 12.73
CA LEU A 6 57.40 -10.63 13.66
C LEU A 6 56.32 -9.65 13.18
N LEU A 7 56.74 -8.53 12.55
CA LEU A 7 55.83 -7.48 12.06
C LEU A 7 55.04 -7.89 10.81
N LYS A 8 55.56 -8.82 9.99
CA LYS A 8 54.84 -9.34 8.82
C LYS A 8 53.81 -10.43 9.17
N LEU A 9 54.02 -11.16 10.27
CA LEU A 9 53.05 -12.16 10.73
C LEU A 9 51.83 -11.53 11.42
N THR A 10 52.00 -10.40 12.12
CA THR A 10 50.87 -9.72 12.77
C THR A 10 49.90 -9.08 11.79
N THR A 11 50.37 -8.57 10.64
CA THR A 11 49.48 -7.95 9.64
C THR A 11 48.60 -8.97 8.90
N ILE A 12 49.07 -10.21 8.71
CA ILE A 12 48.28 -11.26 8.03
C ILE A 12 47.22 -11.84 8.98
N VAL A 13 47.52 -11.98 10.27
CA VAL A 13 46.57 -12.52 11.27
C VAL A 13 45.40 -11.56 11.56
N LEU A 14 45.66 -10.24 11.57
CA LEU A 14 44.62 -9.22 11.79
C LEU A 14 43.62 -9.10 10.62
N VAL A 15 44.03 -9.42 9.40
CA VAL A 15 43.11 -9.43 8.23
C VAL A 15 42.29 -10.73 8.15
N SER A 16 42.80 -11.85 8.66
CA SER A 16 42.07 -13.13 8.69
C SER A 16 41.11 -13.31 9.87
N LEU A 17 41.25 -12.52 10.95
CA LEU A 17 40.30 -12.53 12.08
C LEU A 17 39.14 -11.53 11.91
N GLY A 18 39.21 -10.64 10.92
CA GLY A 18 38.10 -9.75 10.54
C GLY A 18 37.02 -10.38 9.67
N SER A 19 37.20 -11.63 9.22
CA SER A 19 36.36 -12.27 8.20
C SER A 19 35.49 -13.44 8.71
N ILE A 20 35.48 -13.73 10.03
CA ILE A 20 34.63 -14.79 10.62
C ILE A 20 33.57 -14.21 11.59
N GLY A 21 33.47 -12.88 11.70
CA GLY A 21 32.45 -12.19 12.51
C GLY A 21 31.19 -11.75 11.75
N VAL A 22 31.03 -12.09 10.46
CA VAL A 22 29.96 -11.53 9.61
C VAL A 22 28.89 -12.55 9.20
N ILE A 23 29.12 -13.86 9.36
CA ILE A 23 28.16 -14.89 8.90
C ILE A 23 27.28 -15.44 10.04
N GLY A 24 27.67 -15.25 11.31
CA GLY A 24 26.86 -15.67 12.48
C GLY A 24 25.95 -14.60 13.07
N GLY A 25 26.26 -13.31 12.90
CA GLY A 25 25.48 -12.20 13.46
C GLY A 25 24.22 -11.85 12.67
N GLY A 26 24.19 -12.19 11.37
CA GLY A 26 23.05 -11.91 10.49
C GLY A 26 21.82 -12.76 10.82
N PHE A 27 22.00 -14.01 11.26
CA PHE A 27 20.88 -14.91 11.54
C PHE A 27 20.25 -14.68 12.92
N PHE A 28 21.02 -14.14 13.89
CA PHE A 28 20.48 -13.81 15.22
C PHE A 28 19.96 -12.37 15.33
N LEU A 29 20.38 -11.45 14.45
CA LEU A 29 19.70 -10.15 14.32
C LEU A 29 18.36 -10.28 13.60
N THR A 30 18.20 -11.21 12.65
CA THR A 30 16.87 -11.48 12.05
C THR A 30 15.87 -12.05 13.05
N GLN A 31 16.32 -12.80 14.07
CA GLN A 31 15.42 -13.34 15.10
C GLN A 31 15.19 -12.36 16.28
N ALA A 32 16.15 -11.50 16.61
CA ALA A 32 15.99 -10.52 17.70
C ALA A 32 15.22 -9.25 17.29
N PHE A 33 15.17 -8.92 15.99
CA PHE A 33 14.24 -7.91 15.45
C PHE A 33 12.85 -8.46 15.10
N SER A 34 12.63 -9.77 15.26
CA SER A 34 11.31 -10.43 15.12
C SER A 34 10.29 -10.03 16.20
N ASN A 35 10.67 -9.16 17.15
CA ASN A 35 9.82 -8.69 18.25
C ASN A 35 9.23 -7.27 18.06
N LYS A 36 9.44 -6.62 16.90
CA LYS A 36 8.46 -5.61 16.49
C LYS A 36 7.24 -6.38 16.04
N LYS A 37 6.10 -6.24 16.75
CA LYS A 37 4.78 -6.71 16.31
C LYS A 37 4.72 -6.59 14.79
N GLU A 38 4.80 -7.75 14.13
CA GLU A 38 4.68 -7.85 12.70
C GLU A 38 3.38 -7.14 12.35
N VAL A 39 3.47 -6.09 11.54
CA VAL A 39 2.27 -5.35 11.15
C VAL A 39 1.49 -6.31 10.26
N GLU A 40 0.50 -6.97 10.87
CA GLU A 40 -0.25 -8.04 10.22
C GLU A 40 -1.08 -7.45 9.09
N LEU A 41 -0.72 -7.79 7.86
CA LEU A 41 -1.54 -7.50 6.69
C LEU A 41 -2.83 -8.32 6.83
N VAL A 42 -3.94 -7.64 7.13
CA VAL A 42 -5.23 -8.32 7.27
C VAL A 42 -5.81 -8.52 5.87
N THR A 43 -5.77 -9.75 5.37
CA THR A 43 -6.28 -10.12 4.04
C THR A 43 -7.68 -10.77 4.07
N ASN A 44 -8.40 -10.65 5.20
CA ASN A 44 -9.65 -11.37 5.47
C ASN A 44 -10.87 -10.44 5.45
N ASP A 45 -11.90 -10.80 4.67
CA ASP A 45 -13.17 -10.08 4.54
C ASP A 45 -13.97 -10.02 5.86
N SER A 46 -13.77 -10.99 6.75
CA SER A 46 -14.45 -11.06 8.06
C SER A 46 -14.14 -9.86 8.96
N ASN A 47 -12.97 -9.23 8.79
CA ASN A 47 -12.56 -8.07 9.56
C ASN A 47 -13.02 -6.74 8.95
N TYR A 48 -13.61 -6.77 7.76
CA TYR A 48 -14.04 -5.58 7.03
C TYR A 48 -14.93 -4.63 7.84
N PRO A 49 -15.99 -5.09 8.55
CA PRO A 49 -16.86 -4.19 9.29
C PRO A 49 -16.09 -3.43 10.37
N ASP A 50 -15.18 -4.10 11.09
CA ASP A 50 -14.39 -3.47 12.13
C ASP A 50 -13.42 -2.45 11.55
N ILE A 51 -12.76 -2.77 10.45
CA ILE A 51 -11.84 -1.84 9.78
C ILE A 51 -12.59 -0.58 9.33
N ARG A 52 -13.72 -0.75 8.65
CA ARG A 52 -14.51 0.34 8.07
C ARG A 52 -15.19 1.22 9.13
N HIS A 53 -15.71 0.63 10.21
CA HIS A 53 -16.53 1.36 11.20
C HIS A 53 -15.77 1.82 12.44
N HIS A 54 -14.68 1.14 12.83
CA HIS A 54 -14.05 1.36 14.13
C HIS A 54 -12.54 1.66 14.03
N ILE A 55 -11.81 0.96 13.17
CA ILE A 55 -10.33 1.06 13.15
C ILE A 55 -9.84 2.25 12.31
N TRP A 56 -10.48 2.52 11.16
CA TRP A 56 -10.12 3.70 10.38
C TRP A 56 -10.63 4.99 11.06
N SER A 57 -9.70 5.81 11.53
CA SER A 57 -10.00 6.96 12.40
C SER A 57 -10.76 8.07 11.67
N ASN A 58 -10.39 8.38 10.42
CA ASN A 58 -11.04 9.41 9.64
C ASN A 58 -12.19 8.84 8.80
N GLN A 59 -13.38 8.82 9.39
CA GLN A 59 -14.59 8.26 8.76
C GLN A 59 -14.99 8.94 7.45
N THR A 60 -14.53 10.17 7.17
CA THR A 60 -14.82 10.83 5.89
C THR A 60 -14.13 10.12 4.72
N GLN A 61 -12.91 9.62 4.93
CA GLN A 61 -12.13 8.93 3.90
C GLN A 61 -12.74 7.57 3.54
N VAL A 62 -13.36 6.87 4.49
CA VAL A 62 -13.95 5.54 4.27
C VAL A 62 -15.47 5.54 4.08
N LYS A 63 -16.13 6.70 4.13
CA LYS A 63 -17.58 6.81 3.95
C LYS A 63 -18.07 6.26 2.61
N HIS A 64 -17.23 6.32 1.59
CA HIS A 64 -17.54 5.84 0.24
C HIS A 64 -17.47 4.30 0.10
N PHE A 65 -16.88 3.60 1.07
CA PHE A 65 -16.95 2.15 1.15
C PHE A 65 -18.39 1.72 1.50
N PRO A 66 -18.86 0.56 1.02
CA PRO A 66 -20.16 0.04 1.43
C PRO A 66 -20.22 -0.15 2.97
N ALA A 67 -21.39 -0.04 3.59
CA ALA A 67 -21.49 -0.25 5.03
C ALA A 67 -21.27 -1.73 5.41
N VAL A 68 -21.64 -2.63 4.50
CA VAL A 68 -21.50 -4.10 4.58
C VAL A 68 -21.19 -4.58 3.17
N VAL A 69 -20.31 -5.58 3.03
CA VAL A 69 -20.06 -6.22 1.74
C VAL A 69 -21.38 -6.83 1.21
N PRO A 70 -21.85 -6.46 0.01
CA PRO A 70 -23.10 -7.01 -0.51
C PRO A 70 -23.05 -8.53 -0.64
N SER A 71 -24.12 -9.23 -0.24
CA SER A 71 -24.15 -10.71 -0.26
C SER A 71 -24.04 -11.34 -1.66
N PHE A 72 -24.30 -10.56 -2.71
CA PHE A 72 -24.14 -10.95 -4.11
C PHE A 72 -22.76 -10.60 -4.69
N ALA A 73 -21.87 -9.99 -3.90
CA ALA A 73 -20.50 -9.72 -4.32
C ALA A 73 -19.73 -11.04 -4.45
N ARG A 74 -18.80 -11.09 -5.40
CA ARG A 74 -17.92 -12.24 -5.63
C ARG A 74 -16.46 -11.79 -5.61
N ASP A 75 -15.56 -12.75 -5.45
CA ASP A 75 -14.11 -12.51 -5.45
C ASP A 75 -13.72 -11.37 -4.49
N VAL A 76 -14.31 -11.38 -3.29
CA VAL A 76 -14.12 -10.33 -2.30
C VAL A 76 -12.72 -10.48 -1.71
N GLN A 77 -11.95 -9.40 -1.77
CA GLN A 77 -10.62 -9.30 -1.20
C GLN A 77 -10.53 -8.00 -0.40
N VAL A 78 -10.04 -8.10 0.82
CA VAL A 78 -9.84 -6.96 1.71
C VAL A 78 -8.39 -6.92 2.07
N ILE A 79 -7.76 -5.74 2.02
CA ILE A 79 -6.46 -5.50 2.61
C ILE A 79 -6.56 -4.34 3.58
N TYR A 80 -5.94 -4.52 4.73
CA TYR A 80 -5.71 -3.45 5.67
C TYR A 80 -4.29 -3.51 6.22
N TYR A 81 -3.61 -2.38 6.13
CA TYR A 81 -2.33 -2.13 6.76
C TYR A 81 -2.52 -1.00 7.79
N PRO A 82 -2.41 -1.29 9.10
CA PRO A 82 -2.67 -0.30 10.15
C PRO A 82 -1.66 0.83 10.21
N GLY A 83 -0.56 0.66 9.49
CA GLY A 83 0.42 1.67 9.21
C GLY A 83 1.64 1.65 10.07
N SER A 84 2.69 2.25 9.53
CA SER A 84 3.94 2.55 10.21
C SER A 84 4.39 3.96 9.81
N PRO A 85 5.27 4.60 10.59
CA PRO A 85 5.86 5.88 10.22
C PRO A 85 6.54 5.87 8.84
N GLU A 86 6.96 4.70 8.35
CA GLU A 86 7.67 4.56 7.08
C GLU A 86 6.76 4.31 5.85
N TYR A 87 5.55 3.75 6.02
CA TYR A 87 4.72 3.27 4.90
C TYR A 87 3.29 3.78 4.88
N GLY A 88 2.88 4.60 5.87
CA GLY A 88 1.53 5.11 5.93
C GLY A 88 0.49 4.03 6.23
N ARG A 89 -0.80 4.31 6.06
CA ARG A 89 -1.94 3.41 6.32
C ARG A 89 -2.64 3.09 5.02
N ILE A 90 -3.03 1.83 4.84
CA ILE A 90 -3.70 1.36 3.62
C ILE A 90 -4.99 0.63 4.00
N PHE A 91 -6.07 0.94 3.31
CA PHE A 91 -7.29 0.15 3.35
C PHE A 91 -7.85 -0.01 1.94
N GLN A 92 -8.04 -1.25 1.48
CA GLN A 92 -8.57 -1.55 0.16
C GLN A 92 -9.61 -2.68 0.24
N LEU A 93 -10.74 -2.50 -0.45
CA LEU A 93 -11.76 -3.53 -0.68
C LEU A 93 -11.91 -3.71 -2.18
N ARG A 94 -11.64 -4.92 -2.69
CA ARG A 94 -11.87 -5.32 -4.07
C ARG A 94 -12.98 -6.35 -4.12
N MET A 95 -13.87 -6.22 -5.10
CA MET A 95 -14.93 -7.19 -5.33
C MET A 95 -15.52 -7.07 -6.73
N LYS A 96 -16.11 -8.16 -7.20
CA LYS A 96 -16.96 -8.18 -8.40
C LYS A 96 -18.42 -8.02 -8.03
N LEU A 97 -19.11 -7.15 -8.78
CA LEU A 97 -20.54 -6.89 -8.62
C LEU A 97 -21.29 -7.23 -9.93
N PRO A 98 -22.62 -7.40 -9.89
CA PRO A 98 -23.43 -7.49 -11.10
C PRO A 98 -23.22 -6.27 -12.01
N GLU A 99 -23.22 -6.48 -13.33
CA GLU A 99 -22.92 -5.43 -14.31
C GLU A 99 -23.74 -4.14 -14.12
N ASN A 100 -25.02 -4.28 -13.76
CA ASN A 100 -25.90 -3.12 -13.53
C ASN A 100 -25.45 -2.30 -12.32
N GLN A 101 -24.94 -2.95 -11.27
CA GLN A 101 -24.37 -2.28 -10.10
C GLN A 101 -23.04 -1.59 -10.45
N ILE A 102 -22.17 -2.23 -11.24
CA ILE A 102 -20.92 -1.61 -11.71
C ILE A 102 -21.19 -0.38 -12.57
N LYS A 103 -22.12 -0.49 -13.53
CA LYS A 103 -22.53 0.65 -14.37
C LYS A 103 -23.08 1.80 -13.52
N LYS A 104 -23.89 1.49 -12.51
CA LYS A 104 -24.42 2.49 -11.56
C LYS A 104 -23.30 3.14 -10.76
N ALA A 105 -22.42 2.35 -10.13
CA ALA A 105 -21.30 2.85 -9.34
C ALA A 105 -20.36 3.72 -10.18
N LEU A 106 -20.00 3.27 -11.39
CA LEU A 106 -19.15 4.04 -12.30
C LEU A 106 -19.76 5.41 -12.61
N ASN A 107 -21.06 5.46 -12.94
CA ASN A 107 -21.75 6.72 -13.21
C ASN A 107 -21.79 7.64 -11.98
N GLU A 108 -22.07 7.07 -10.80
CA GLU A 108 -22.09 7.81 -9.54
C GLU A 108 -20.72 8.44 -9.24
N TYR A 109 -19.67 7.62 -9.20
CA TYR A 109 -18.33 8.09 -8.85
C TYR A 109 -17.73 9.03 -9.89
N ARG A 110 -18.04 8.86 -11.18
CA ARG A 110 -17.66 9.85 -12.21
C ARG A 110 -18.23 11.23 -11.94
N ASN A 111 -19.41 11.33 -11.33
CA ASN A 111 -20.06 12.61 -11.05
C ASN A 111 -19.49 13.32 -9.82
N ILE A 112 -18.94 12.58 -8.86
CA ILE A 112 -18.46 13.13 -7.58
C ILE A 112 -16.93 13.13 -7.44
N ALA A 113 -16.20 12.41 -8.29
CA ALA A 113 -14.74 12.40 -8.28
C ALA A 113 -14.16 13.75 -8.67
N LYS A 114 -13.18 14.21 -7.89
CA LYS A 114 -12.42 15.44 -8.15
C LYS A 114 -11.35 15.24 -9.21
N TYR A 115 -10.76 14.03 -9.24
CA TYR A 115 -9.73 13.66 -10.21
C TYR A 115 -10.09 12.33 -10.86
N LYS A 116 -9.72 12.18 -12.13
CA LYS A 116 -10.05 11.01 -12.95
C LYS A 116 -8.82 10.60 -13.75
N TYR A 117 -8.44 9.34 -13.64
CA TYR A 117 -7.32 8.75 -14.35
C TYR A 117 -7.74 7.45 -15.02
N GLN A 118 -7.00 7.05 -16.04
CA GLN A 118 -7.03 5.68 -16.52
C GLN A 118 -6.18 4.81 -15.60
N GLY A 119 -6.41 3.50 -15.58
CA GLY A 119 -5.52 2.56 -14.90
C GLY A 119 -4.08 2.71 -15.37
N GLY A 120 -3.15 2.63 -14.43
CA GLY A 120 -1.76 3.01 -14.61
C GLY A 120 -1.07 3.18 -13.26
N ASP A 121 0.20 3.58 -13.29
CA ASP A 121 1.03 3.71 -12.10
C ASP A 121 0.62 4.96 -11.30
N THR A 122 0.47 4.81 -9.99
CA THR A 122 0.09 5.92 -9.12
C THR A 122 1.11 7.07 -9.15
N ASN A 123 2.39 6.76 -9.34
CA ASN A 123 3.45 7.76 -9.47
C ASN A 123 3.30 8.55 -10.78
N ASP A 124 2.91 7.89 -11.87
CA ASP A 124 2.64 8.57 -13.13
C ASP A 124 1.47 9.54 -12.99
N HIS A 125 0.41 9.16 -12.26
CA HIS A 125 -0.71 10.05 -11.97
C HIS A 125 -0.30 11.26 -11.14
N ALA A 126 0.51 11.06 -10.10
CA ALA A 126 0.99 12.13 -9.23
C ALA A 126 1.96 13.10 -9.92
N ASN A 127 2.71 12.63 -10.92
CA ASN A 127 3.67 13.43 -11.68
C ASN A 127 3.03 14.27 -12.80
N GLN A 128 1.74 14.12 -13.08
CA GLN A 128 1.01 14.98 -14.02
C GLN A 128 0.84 16.40 -13.46
N GLU A 129 0.57 17.37 -14.34
CA GLU A 129 0.23 18.73 -13.91
C GLU A 129 -1.05 18.71 -13.05
N ASN A 130 -0.97 19.20 -11.81
CA ASN A 130 -2.02 19.09 -10.80
C ASN A 130 -2.45 17.64 -10.48
N GLY A 131 -1.56 16.69 -10.75
CA GLY A 131 -1.71 15.28 -10.43
C GLY A 131 -1.79 15.02 -8.93
N VAL A 132 -2.51 13.98 -8.54
CA VAL A 132 -2.63 13.54 -7.15
C VAL A 132 -2.32 12.05 -7.04
N PRO A 133 -1.77 11.59 -5.90
CA PRO A 133 -1.54 10.18 -5.67
C PRO A 133 -2.87 9.43 -5.65
N THR A 134 -2.89 8.33 -6.38
CA THR A 134 -3.96 7.35 -6.40
C THR A 134 -3.63 6.21 -5.44
N THR A 135 -3.73 4.96 -5.87
CA THR A 135 -3.45 3.77 -5.07
C THR A 135 -2.76 2.72 -5.95
N PHE A 136 -1.99 1.83 -5.35
CA PHE A 136 -1.62 0.57 -6.00
C PHE A 136 -2.73 -0.46 -5.81
N LEU A 137 -2.79 -1.46 -6.68
CA LEU A 137 -3.66 -2.61 -6.50
C LEU A 137 -3.01 -3.52 -5.45
N TYR A 138 -3.23 -3.27 -4.17
CA TYR A 138 -2.69 -4.11 -3.10
C TYR A 138 -3.39 -5.47 -3.03
N THR A 139 -4.64 -5.53 -3.48
CA THR A 139 -5.46 -6.74 -3.53
C THR A 139 -5.13 -7.68 -4.71
N SER A 140 -4.08 -7.40 -5.50
CA SER A 140 -3.47 -8.40 -6.40
C SER A 140 -2.55 -9.34 -5.61
N ASP A 141 -2.20 -10.48 -6.19
CA ASP A 141 -1.48 -11.57 -5.52
C ASP A 141 -0.12 -11.09 -4.94
N LEU A 142 -0.13 -10.76 -3.64
CA LEU A 142 0.98 -10.49 -2.70
C LEU A 142 2.00 -9.40 -3.05
N GLN A 143 1.92 -8.74 -4.19
CA GLN A 143 2.70 -7.53 -4.50
C GLN A 143 1.80 -6.40 -4.99
N PRO A 144 2.08 -5.13 -4.59
CA PRO A 144 1.36 -3.98 -5.13
C PRO A 144 1.54 -3.95 -6.66
N GLU A 145 0.45 -4.13 -7.39
CA GLU A 145 0.46 -4.02 -8.85
C GLU A 145 -0.07 -2.67 -9.32
N THR A 146 0.36 -2.30 -10.52
CA THR A 146 -0.24 -1.20 -11.28
C THR A 146 -1.64 -1.60 -11.75
N PHE A 147 -2.61 -0.69 -11.71
CA PHE A 147 -3.94 -0.98 -12.25
C PHE A 147 -3.89 -1.23 -13.77
N PRO A 148 -4.54 -2.29 -14.28
CA PRO A 148 -4.70 -2.48 -15.71
C PRO A 148 -5.36 -1.28 -16.38
N THR A 149 -4.99 -0.98 -17.62
CA THR A 149 -5.52 0.18 -18.37
C THR A 149 -7.02 0.11 -18.64
N THR A 150 -7.71 -0.98 -18.31
CA THR A 150 -9.19 -1.09 -18.38
C THR A 150 -9.89 -0.38 -17.23
N TYR A 151 -9.17 -0.09 -16.14
CA TYR A 151 -9.70 0.60 -14.98
C TYR A 151 -9.89 2.10 -15.22
N GLU A 152 -10.95 2.64 -14.64
CA GLU A 152 -11.08 4.08 -14.39
C GLU A 152 -10.84 4.35 -12.91
N ILE A 153 -9.83 5.16 -12.60
CA ILE A 153 -9.49 5.55 -11.23
C ILE A 153 -10.13 6.91 -10.95
N LEU A 154 -10.97 6.96 -9.92
CA LEU A 154 -11.84 8.06 -9.58
C LEU A 154 -11.53 8.51 -8.15
N VAL A 155 -10.71 9.56 -8.03
CA VAL A 155 -10.26 10.10 -6.74
C VAL A 155 -11.31 11.07 -6.21
N LEU A 156 -11.85 10.77 -5.04
CA LEU A 156 -12.90 11.59 -4.42
C LEU A 156 -12.31 12.80 -3.71
N ASN A 157 -11.15 12.61 -3.07
CA ASN A 157 -10.35 13.70 -2.56
C ASN A 157 -8.90 13.28 -2.38
N ALA A 158 -8.01 14.28 -2.37
CA ALA A 158 -6.62 14.13 -1.99
C ALA A 158 -6.20 15.38 -1.22
N ASN A 159 -5.52 15.22 -0.09
CA ASN A 159 -5.04 16.32 0.72
C ASN A 159 -3.51 16.25 0.81
N ASN A 160 -2.84 17.24 0.23
CA ASN A 160 -1.41 17.40 0.38
C ASN A 160 -1.10 18.02 1.76
N ARG A 161 -0.25 17.36 2.55
CA ARG A 161 0.30 17.89 3.82
C ARG A 161 1.83 17.99 3.81
N GLY A 162 2.43 17.75 2.65
CA GLY A 162 3.87 17.77 2.46
C GLY A 162 4.43 19.18 2.27
N THR A 163 5.70 19.24 1.88
CA THR A 163 6.37 20.49 1.51
C THR A 163 6.34 20.68 0.00
N THR A 164 6.79 21.83 -0.49
CA THR A 164 6.93 22.08 -1.93
C THR A 164 7.84 21.06 -2.61
N ASP A 165 8.93 20.66 -1.93
CA ASP A 165 9.92 19.71 -2.47
C ASP A 165 9.49 18.24 -2.34
N PHE A 166 8.60 17.95 -1.38
CA PHE A 166 8.06 16.63 -1.12
C PHE A 166 6.53 16.70 -1.00
N PRO A 167 5.84 16.99 -2.11
CA PRO A 167 4.38 16.96 -2.12
C PRO A 167 3.92 15.55 -1.76
N TRP A 168 2.78 15.45 -1.07
CA TRP A 168 2.15 14.19 -0.64
C TRP A 168 2.80 13.46 0.52
N ASN A 169 3.98 13.87 1.00
CA ASN A 169 4.47 13.38 2.28
C ASN A 169 3.46 13.72 3.38
N HIS A 170 3.07 12.75 4.21
CA HIS A 170 2.00 12.92 5.20
C HIS A 170 0.60 13.24 4.62
N GLY A 171 0.43 13.05 3.31
CA GLY A 171 -0.82 13.28 2.59
C GLY A 171 -1.83 12.16 2.79
N ASP A 172 -3.01 12.34 2.23
CA ASP A 172 -4.00 11.28 2.09
C ASP A 172 -4.77 11.40 0.80
N SER A 173 -5.31 10.28 0.33
CA SER A 173 -6.34 10.30 -0.68
C SER A 173 -7.20 9.04 -0.60
N TYR A 174 -8.35 9.11 -1.27
CA TYR A 174 -9.32 8.03 -1.26
C TYR A 174 -10.24 8.10 -2.47
N GLY A 175 -10.78 6.95 -2.86
CA GLY A 175 -11.69 6.87 -3.99
C GLY A 175 -11.96 5.45 -4.45
N VAL A 176 -12.31 5.31 -5.73
CA VAL A 176 -12.58 4.00 -6.32
C VAL A 176 -11.80 3.81 -7.61
N ALA A 177 -11.46 2.57 -7.92
CA ALA A 177 -11.07 2.14 -9.25
C ALA A 177 -12.11 1.16 -9.78
N VAL A 178 -12.61 1.37 -10.99
CA VAL A 178 -13.70 0.56 -11.56
C VAL A 178 -13.30 0.01 -12.92
N ASP A 179 -13.38 -1.31 -13.09
CA ASP A 179 -13.29 -1.96 -14.38
C ASP A 179 -14.68 -2.44 -14.80
N LYS A 180 -15.24 -1.76 -15.79
CA LYS A 180 -16.56 -2.07 -16.33
C LYS A 180 -16.59 -3.42 -17.04
N MET A 181 -15.50 -3.83 -17.68
CA MET A 181 -15.43 -5.08 -18.44
C MET A 181 -15.30 -6.28 -17.51
N ALA A 182 -14.46 -6.18 -16.47
CA ALA A 182 -14.30 -7.21 -15.45
C ALA A 182 -15.46 -7.25 -14.44
N SER A 183 -16.35 -6.25 -14.47
CA SER A 183 -17.40 -6.02 -13.47
C SER A 183 -16.83 -5.93 -12.05
N GLU A 184 -15.73 -5.20 -11.92
CA GLU A 184 -14.91 -5.13 -10.71
C GLU A 184 -14.83 -3.69 -10.20
N ILE A 185 -14.84 -3.55 -8.88
CA ILE A 185 -14.63 -2.27 -8.20
C ILE A 185 -13.66 -2.47 -7.04
N VAL A 186 -12.77 -1.50 -6.90
CA VAL A 186 -11.80 -1.39 -5.81
C VAL A 186 -12.05 -0.09 -5.08
N TYR A 187 -12.37 -0.16 -3.80
CA TYR A 187 -12.46 0.98 -2.90
C TYR A 187 -11.14 1.13 -2.16
N TRP A 188 -10.67 2.35 -1.96
CA TRP A 188 -9.41 2.57 -1.27
C TRP A 188 -9.41 3.85 -0.44
N ALA A 189 -8.62 3.81 0.63
CA ALA A 189 -8.19 4.96 1.41
C ALA A 189 -6.73 4.75 1.83
N GLU A 190 -5.91 5.76 1.60
CA GLU A 190 -4.49 5.77 1.99
C GLU A 190 -4.13 7.06 2.72
N GLU A 191 -3.27 6.91 3.73
CA GLU A 191 -2.58 8.01 4.40
C GLU A 191 -1.08 7.71 4.28
N TRP A 192 -0.25 8.65 3.83
CA TRP A 192 1.21 8.50 3.75
C TRP A 192 1.91 9.36 4.79
#